data_AF-E2A7M9-F1
#
_entry.id   AF-E2A7M9-F1
#
_cell.length_a   1.000
_cell.length_b   1.000
_cell.length_c   1.000
_cell.angle_alpha   90.00
_cell.angle_beta   90.00
_cell.angle_gamma   90.00
#
_symmetry.space_group_name_H-M   'P 1'
#
loop_
_entity.id
_entity.type
_entity.pdbx_description
1 polymer ?
#
loop_
_entity_poly.entity_id
_entity_poly.type
_entity_poly.pdbx_seq_one_letter_code
_entity_poly.pdbx_strand_id
1 'polypeptide(L)'
;MNKIFFSYALASVIISVAFATDKVCLKPEIVASSYVTEDATVLTNVAFTMQFVLKCSNGVKGISLYAEVEGKLLPAARLSADNKYQISWTEDIKKARSGDYYIKLYDEDKYNAVRKAIRNGESSDSVSPLAVVVLNNPGVYLGPWVNSEFLAAFLASFVSYSAFSAKYKLLA
;
A
#
# COMPACT_ATOMS: atom_id res chain seq x y z
N MET A 1 44.83 -36.46 -23.13
CA MET A 1 43.59 -35.82 -23.62
C MET A 1 42.61 -35.42 -22.50
N ASN A 2 42.46 -36.15 -21.38
CA ASN A 2 41.47 -35.79 -20.33
C ASN A 2 41.69 -34.47 -19.58
N LYS A 3 42.94 -34.03 -19.36
CA LYS A 3 43.21 -32.82 -18.56
C LYS A 3 42.84 -31.51 -19.27
N ILE A 4 42.92 -31.49 -20.61
CA ILE A 4 42.60 -30.32 -21.44
C ILE A 4 41.08 -30.14 -21.54
N PHE A 5 40.34 -31.25 -21.71
CA PHE A 5 38.87 -31.24 -21.68
C PHE A 5 38.32 -30.80 -20.32
N PHE A 6 38.93 -31.25 -19.22
CA PHE A 6 38.52 -30.84 -17.87
C PHE A 6 38.77 -29.34 -17.61
N SER A 7 39.88 -28.80 -18.12
CA SER A 7 40.18 -27.37 -18.02
C SER A 7 39.22 -26.49 -18.82
N TYR A 8 38.79 -26.93 -20.01
CA TYR A 8 37.81 -26.21 -20.83
C TYR A 8 36.40 -26.27 -20.23
N ALA A 9 36.04 -27.40 -19.62
CA ALA A 9 34.76 -27.55 -18.92
C ALA A 9 34.68 -26.70 -17.65
N LEU A 10 35.78 -26.55 -16.90
CA LEU A 10 35.83 -25.63 -15.76
C LEU A 10 35.77 -24.16 -16.19
N ALA A 11 36.43 -23.81 -17.30
CA ALA A 11 36.40 -22.46 -17.83
C ALA A 11 35.00 -22.05 -18.33
N SER A 12 34.25 -22.95 -18.97
CA SER A 12 32.89 -22.65 -19.43
C SER A 12 31.89 -22.45 -18.28
N VAL A 13 32.05 -23.18 -17.18
CA VAL A 13 31.23 -23.02 -15.97
C VAL A 13 31.50 -21.68 -15.29
N ILE A 14 32.76 -21.25 -15.18
CA ILE A 14 33.12 -19.96 -14.57
C ILE A 14 32.57 -18.78 -15.38
N ILE A 15 32.53 -18.88 -16.70
CA ILE A 15 31.97 -17.83 -17.57
C ILE A 15 30.44 -17.74 -17.45
N SER A 16 29.75 -18.86 -17.22
CA SER A 16 28.28 -18.85 -17.05
C SER A 16 27.79 -18.21 -15.75
N VAL A 17 28.63 -18.15 -14.71
CA VAL A 17 28.29 -17.54 -13.41
C VAL A 17 28.49 -16.01 -13.41
N ALA A 18 29.23 -15.45 -14.38
CA ALA A 18 29.56 -14.02 -14.42
C ALA A 18 28.46 -13.11 -15.00
N PHE A 19 27.35 -13.66 -15.49
CA PHE A 19 26.28 -12.90 -16.16
C PHE A 19 24.99 -12.72 -15.34
N ALA A 20 25.05 -12.89 -14.01
CA ALA A 20 24.01 -12.37 -13.13
C ALA A 20 24.36 -10.92 -12.76
N THR A 21 24.15 -9.98 -13.68
CA THR A 21 24.14 -8.56 -13.31
C THR A 21 22.82 -8.28 -12.62
N ASP A 22 22.80 -8.39 -11.29
CA ASP A 22 21.70 -7.88 -10.50
C ASP A 22 21.56 -6.38 -10.79
N LYS A 23 20.37 -6.00 -11.22
CA LYS A 23 20.04 -4.69 -11.76
C LYS A 23 19.82 -3.68 -10.63
N VAL A 24 20.86 -3.41 -9.85
CA VAL A 24 20.78 -2.54 -8.67
C VAL A 24 20.50 -1.09 -9.09
N CYS A 25 19.38 -0.55 -8.61
CA CYS A 25 19.02 0.85 -8.80
C CYS A 25 19.90 1.75 -7.91
N LEU A 26 20.80 2.53 -8.54
CA LEU A 26 21.55 3.58 -7.85
C LEU A 26 20.69 4.85 -7.74
N LYS A 27 20.61 5.40 -6.52
CA LYS A 27 19.90 6.63 -6.14
C LYS A 27 18.43 6.68 -6.63
N PRO A 28 17.52 5.96 -5.95
CA PRO A 28 16.10 6.00 -6.29
C PRO A 28 15.50 7.38 -5.95
N GLU A 29 14.99 8.08 -6.96
CA GLU A 29 14.13 9.25 -6.77
C GLU A 29 12.69 8.83 -7.05
N ILE A 30 11.79 9.08 -6.08
CA ILE A 30 10.42 8.58 -6.09
C ILE A 30 9.46 9.76 -6.12
N VAL A 31 8.63 9.80 -7.15
CA VAL A 31 7.45 10.67 -7.20
C VAL A 31 6.24 9.79 -6.95
N ALA A 32 5.59 9.98 -5.80
CA ALA A 32 4.45 9.17 -5.38
C ALA A 32 3.14 9.98 -5.44
N SER A 33 2.07 9.30 -5.84
CA SER A 33 0.68 9.78 -5.75
C SER A 33 -0.15 8.70 -5.06
N SER A 34 -0.77 9.04 -3.94
CA SER A 34 -1.62 8.15 -3.16
C SER A 34 -3.09 8.47 -3.37
N TYR A 35 -3.91 7.42 -3.37
CA TYR A 35 -5.36 7.47 -3.34
C TYR A 35 -5.84 6.54 -2.22
N VAL A 36 -6.72 7.05 -1.37
CA VAL A 36 -7.35 6.30 -0.29
C VAL A 36 -8.85 6.48 -0.40
N THR A 37 -9.61 5.42 -0.21
CA THR A 37 -11.07 5.53 -0.13
C THR A 37 -11.47 6.22 1.17
N GLU A 38 -12.16 7.35 1.07
CA GLU A 38 -12.56 8.17 2.22
C GLU A 38 -13.97 7.84 2.77
N ASP A 39 -14.77 7.05 2.03
CA ASP A 39 -16.15 6.72 2.41
C ASP A 39 -16.30 5.23 2.79
N ALA A 40 -16.66 4.97 4.06
CA ALA A 40 -16.96 3.64 4.59
C ALA A 40 -18.46 3.40 4.81
N THR A 41 -19.35 4.28 4.33
CA THR A 41 -20.79 4.10 4.51
C THR A 41 -21.33 2.88 3.74
N VAL A 42 -20.71 2.54 2.61
CA VAL A 42 -21.09 1.39 1.77
C VAL A 42 -20.00 0.31 1.73
N LEU A 43 -18.73 0.70 1.87
CA LEU A 43 -17.60 -0.22 1.79
C LEU A 43 -17.23 -0.76 3.17
N THR A 44 -17.09 -2.08 3.31
CA THR A 44 -16.61 -2.73 4.55
C THR A 44 -15.09 -2.69 4.70
N ASN A 45 -14.37 -2.34 3.63
CA ASN A 45 -12.92 -2.31 3.56
C ASN A 45 -12.46 -1.00 2.93
N VAL A 46 -11.38 -0.45 3.48
CA VAL A 46 -10.70 0.74 2.98
C VAL A 46 -9.65 0.29 1.99
N ALA A 47 -9.76 0.76 0.74
CA ALA A 47 -8.78 0.48 -0.30
C ALA A 47 -7.73 1.59 -0.33
N PHE A 48 -6.47 1.19 -0.16
CA PHE A 48 -5.31 2.04 -0.29
C PHE A 48 -4.66 1.73 -1.64
N THR A 49 -4.40 2.76 -2.43
CA THR A 49 -3.68 2.66 -3.69
C THR A 49 -2.59 3.71 -3.72
N MET A 50 -1.35 3.29 -3.94
CA MET A 50 -0.22 4.18 -4.11
C MET A 50 0.44 3.91 -5.45
N GLN A 51 0.49 4.93 -6.28
CA GLN A 51 1.25 4.92 -7.52
C GLN A 51 2.54 5.68 -7.33
N PHE A 52 3.64 5.19 -7.88
CA PHE A 52 4.90 5.90 -7.82
C PHE A 52 5.74 5.64 -9.06
N VAL A 53 6.59 6.61 -9.40
CA VAL A 53 7.55 6.52 -10.50
C VAL A 53 8.94 6.38 -9.93
N LEU A 54 9.64 5.31 -10.31
CA LEU A 54 11.02 5.06 -9.90
C LEU A 54 11.99 5.61 -10.95
N LYS A 55 12.75 6.65 -10.58
CA LYS A 55 13.89 7.13 -11.37
C LYS A 55 15.18 6.57 -10.76
N CYS A 56 15.93 5.80 -11.55
CA CYS A 56 17.26 5.31 -11.19
C CYS A 56 18.30 6.04 -12.05
N SER A 57 19.44 6.43 -11.46
CA SER A 57 20.52 7.10 -12.20
C SER A 57 21.11 6.22 -13.31
N ASN A 58 20.98 4.90 -13.17
CA ASN A 58 21.51 3.92 -14.13
C ASN A 58 20.56 3.65 -15.30
N GLY A 59 19.39 4.29 -15.37
CA GLY A 59 18.43 4.10 -16.46
C GLY A 59 17.82 2.70 -16.54
N VAL A 60 17.97 1.88 -15.49
CA VAL A 60 17.48 0.50 -15.45
C VAL A 60 15.95 0.50 -15.44
N LYS A 61 15.35 -0.29 -16.33
CA LYS A 61 13.90 -0.44 -16.46
C LYS A 61 13.45 -1.86 -16.14
N GLY A 62 12.27 -1.97 -15.55
CA GLY A 62 11.60 -3.24 -15.29
C GLY A 62 12.19 -4.04 -14.13
N ILE A 63 12.46 -3.37 -13.02
CA ILE A 63 12.86 -4.01 -11.76
C ILE A 63 11.58 -4.45 -11.04
N SER A 64 11.53 -5.67 -10.51
CA SER A 64 10.41 -6.09 -9.67
C SER A 64 10.59 -5.49 -8.28
N LEU A 65 9.65 -4.66 -7.86
CA LEU A 65 9.68 -4.06 -6.53
C LEU A 65 8.66 -4.75 -5.62
N TYR A 66 9.02 -4.83 -4.35
CA TYR A 66 8.15 -5.31 -3.28
C TYR A 66 8.02 -4.22 -2.24
N ALA A 67 6.84 -4.12 -1.65
CA ALA A 67 6.54 -3.18 -0.60
C ALA A 67 6.22 -3.93 0.69
N GLU A 68 6.53 -3.32 1.82
CA GLU A 68 6.07 -3.74 3.13
C GLU A 68 5.28 -2.62 3.76
N VAL A 69 4.07 -2.96 4.20
CA VAL A 69 3.15 -2.06 4.89
C VAL A 69 2.75 -2.72 6.21
N GLU A 70 3.10 -2.11 7.33
CA GLU A 70 2.81 -2.63 8.68
C GLU A 70 3.17 -4.12 8.87
N GLY A 71 4.32 -4.56 8.32
CA GLY A 71 4.79 -5.95 8.40
C GLY A 71 4.21 -6.90 7.35
N LYS A 72 3.25 -6.46 6.52
CA LYS A 72 2.71 -7.26 5.41
C LYS A 72 3.49 -6.98 4.13
N LEU A 73 4.02 -8.04 3.51
CA LEU A 73 4.72 -7.96 2.22
C LEU A 73 3.75 -8.01 1.05
N LEU A 74 3.82 -7.02 0.17
CA LEU A 74 2.97 -6.82 -0.99
C LEU A 74 3.82 -6.65 -2.27
N PRO A 75 3.44 -7.26 -3.40
CA PRO A 75 4.11 -6.99 -4.67
C PRO A 75 3.72 -5.61 -5.21
N ALA A 76 4.68 -4.87 -5.79
CA ALA A 76 4.38 -3.67 -6.55
C ALA A 76 4.07 -4.04 -8.00
N ALA A 77 2.83 -3.81 -8.43
CA ALA A 77 2.42 -4.05 -9.81
C ALA A 77 3.02 -2.98 -10.73
N ARG A 78 3.54 -3.40 -11.89
CA ARG A 78 4.06 -2.47 -12.90
C ARG A 78 2.94 -2.02 -13.82
N LEU A 79 2.67 -0.72 -13.85
CA LEU A 79 1.57 -0.15 -14.65
C LEU A 79 1.99 0.17 -16.10
N SER A 80 3.27 0.47 -16.34
CA SER A 80 3.75 0.83 -17.68
C SER A 80 5.23 0.51 -17.88
N ALA A 81 5.68 0.59 -19.14
CA ALA A 81 7.09 0.44 -19.50
C ALA A 81 7.99 1.51 -18.83
N ASP A 82 7.43 2.67 -18.47
CA ASP A 82 8.12 3.85 -17.93
C ASP A 82 8.41 3.81 -16.41
N ASN A 83 8.65 2.64 -15.83
CA ASN A 83 8.92 2.48 -14.39
C ASN A 83 7.84 3.09 -13.48
N LYS A 84 6.58 3.06 -13.93
CA LYS A 84 5.42 3.37 -13.11
C LYS A 84 4.98 2.11 -12.38
N TYR A 85 4.89 2.20 -11.06
CA TYR A 85 4.47 1.12 -10.19
C TYR A 85 3.22 1.53 -9.41
N GLN A 86 2.42 0.53 -9.05
CA GLN A 86 1.24 0.67 -8.25
C GLN A 86 1.23 -0.41 -7.18
N ILE A 87 1.02 -0.01 -5.94
CA ILE A 87 0.77 -0.91 -4.82
C ILE A 87 -0.66 -0.64 -4.37
N SER A 88 -1.43 -1.71 -4.18
CA SER A 88 -2.78 -1.59 -3.63
C SER A 88 -3.00 -2.66 -2.57
N TRP A 89 -3.61 -2.27 -1.47
CA TRP A 89 -4.06 -3.18 -0.43
C TRP A 89 -5.39 -2.70 0.14
N THR A 90 -6.06 -3.61 0.82
CA THR A 90 -7.33 -3.33 1.48
C THR A 90 -7.19 -3.68 2.95
N GLU A 91 -7.69 -2.82 3.82
CA GLU A 91 -7.75 -3.06 5.25
C GLU A 91 -9.20 -2.90 5.74
N ASP A 92 -9.61 -3.71 6.73
CA ASP A 92 -10.93 -3.58 7.34
C ASP A 92 -11.10 -2.16 7.92
N ILE A 93 -12.29 -1.56 7.83
CA ILE A 93 -12.54 -0.21 8.39
C ILE A 93 -12.12 -0.11 9.87
N LYS A 94 -12.30 -1.19 10.64
CA LYS A 94 -11.97 -1.24 12.07
C LYS A 94 -10.47 -1.20 12.36
N LYS A 95 -9.66 -1.61 11.39
CA LYS A 95 -8.20 -1.67 11.48
C LYS A 95 -7.54 -0.51 10.72
N ALA A 96 -8.24 0.05 9.72
CA ALA A 96 -7.81 1.22 8.99
C ALA A 96 -7.72 2.43 9.93
N ARG A 97 -6.50 2.82 10.27
CA ARG A 97 -6.18 3.93 11.15
C ARG A 97 -6.02 5.21 10.33
N SER A 98 -6.44 6.34 10.88
CA SER A 98 -6.11 7.66 10.34
C SER A 98 -4.67 8.04 10.69
N GLY A 99 -3.93 8.57 9.71
CA GLY A 99 -2.54 9.00 9.86
C GLY A 99 -1.59 8.38 8.85
N ASP A 100 -0.30 8.44 9.18
CA ASP A 100 0.78 8.11 8.27
C ASP A 100 1.08 6.60 8.22
N TYR A 101 1.00 6.04 7.01
CA TYR A 101 1.44 4.69 6.68
C TYR A 101 2.84 4.72 6.09
N TYR A 102 3.78 4.04 6.75
CA TYR A 102 5.16 3.89 6.28
C TYR A 102 5.27 2.69 5.36
N ILE A 103 5.54 2.96 4.09
CA ILE A 103 5.63 1.94 3.04
C ILE A 103 7.10 1.79 2.69
N LYS A 104 7.68 0.66 3.08
CA LYS A 104 9.08 0.34 2.79
C LYS A 104 9.16 -0.40 1.47
N LEU A 105 9.97 0.10 0.55
CA LEU A 105 10.21 -0.53 -0.75
C LEU A 105 11.48 -1.37 -0.69
N TYR A 106 11.43 -2.54 -1.29
CA TYR A 106 12.52 -3.51 -1.41
C TYR A 106 12.70 -3.93 -2.86
N ASP A 107 13.95 -4.12 -3.24
CA ASP A 107 14.35 -4.80 -4.46
C ASP A 107 14.31 -6.33 -4.26
N GLU A 108 14.47 -7.12 -5.32
CA GLU A 108 14.38 -8.60 -5.26
C GLU A 108 15.35 -9.20 -4.21
N ASP A 109 16.60 -8.71 -4.15
CA ASP A 109 17.60 -9.19 -3.20
C ASP A 109 17.23 -8.89 -1.74
N LYS A 110 16.80 -7.64 -1.50
CA LYS A 110 16.39 -7.18 -0.17
C LYS A 110 15.11 -7.88 0.27
N TYR A 111 14.19 -8.14 -0.66
CA TYR A 111 12.97 -8.90 -0.40
C TYR A 111 13.26 -10.33 0.04
N ASN A 112 14.22 -10.99 -0.62
CA ASN A 112 14.68 -12.32 -0.24
C ASN A 112 15.33 -12.33 1.16
N ALA A 113 16.06 -11.27 1.51
CA ALA A 113 16.61 -11.08 2.85
C ALA A 113 15.51 -10.91 3.91
N VAL A 114 14.51 -10.06 3.65
CA VAL A 114 13.36 -9.85 4.57
C VAL A 114 12.59 -11.16 4.79
N ARG A 115 12.30 -11.91 3.72
CA ARG A 115 11.64 -13.23 3.84
C ARG A 115 12.47 -14.23 4.65
N LYS A 116 13.80 -14.16 4.61
CA LYS A 116 14.66 -14.99 5.47
C LYS A 116 14.58 -14.53 6.92
N ALA A 117 14.67 -13.23 7.19
CA ALA A 117 14.55 -12.66 8.54
C ALA A 117 13.21 -13.04 9.20
N ILE A 118 12.08 -12.86 8.49
CA ILE A 118 10.74 -13.22 9.00
C ILE A 118 10.67 -14.73 9.34
N ARG A 119 11.25 -15.60 8.50
CA ARG A 119 11.27 -17.05 8.78
C ARG A 119 12.13 -17.42 9.98
N ASN A 120 13.17 -16.63 10.26
CA ASN A 120 14.03 -16.81 11.41
C ASN A 120 13.44 -16.19 12.70
N GLY A 121 12.26 -15.56 12.63
CA GLY A 121 11.63 -14.88 13.76
C GLY A 121 12.26 -13.52 14.08
N GLU A 122 13.07 -12.96 13.18
CA GLU A 122 13.65 -11.62 13.29
C GLU A 122 12.68 -10.57 12.72
N SER A 123 12.76 -9.32 13.18
CA SER A 123 11.92 -8.24 12.67
C SER A 123 12.35 -7.80 11.26
N SER A 124 11.39 -7.43 10.41
CA SER A 124 11.66 -6.89 9.06
C SER A 124 12.52 -5.62 9.06
N ASP A 125 12.67 -4.95 10.20
CA ASP A 125 13.50 -3.76 10.39
C ASP A 125 15.00 -4.03 10.31
N SER A 126 15.43 -5.30 10.40
CA SER A 126 16.84 -5.67 10.30
C SER A 126 17.42 -5.44 8.90
N VAL A 127 16.56 -5.37 7.86
CA VAL A 127 16.97 -5.17 6.47
C VAL A 127 16.72 -3.73 6.05
N SER A 128 17.77 -3.04 5.59
CA SER A 128 17.66 -1.66 5.11
C SER A 128 16.73 -1.56 3.88
N PRO A 129 15.64 -0.78 3.91
CA PRO A 129 14.79 -0.59 2.75
C PRO A 129 15.52 0.17 1.63
N LEU A 130 15.05 0.03 0.40
CA LEU A 130 15.53 0.82 -0.74
C LEU A 130 15.06 2.27 -0.64
N ALA A 131 13.81 2.46 -0.25
CA ALA A 131 13.22 3.76 0.04
C ALA A 131 12.00 3.59 0.96
N VAL A 132 11.64 4.66 1.65
CA VAL A 132 10.44 4.73 2.48
C VAL A 132 9.55 5.81 1.91
N VAL A 133 8.32 5.45 1.57
CA VAL A 133 7.29 6.38 1.11
C VAL A 133 6.23 6.48 2.19
N VAL A 134 5.82 7.70 2.51
CA VAL A 134 4.78 7.95 3.50
C VAL A 134 3.47 8.24 2.78
N LEU A 135 2.42 7.51 3.13
CA LEU A 135 1.05 7.76 2.68
C LEU A 135 0.25 8.27 3.87
N ASN A 136 -0.28 9.48 3.78
CA ASN A 136 -1.15 10.03 4.81
C ASN A 136 -2.61 9.64 4.52
N ASN A 137 -3.25 8.96 5.48
CA ASN A 137 -4.67 8.67 5.46
C ASN A 137 -5.45 9.72 6.26
N PRO A 138 -6.27 10.58 5.62
CA PRO A 138 -7.07 11.59 6.32
C PRO A 138 -8.13 10.98 7.25
N GLY A 139 -8.40 9.68 7.12
CA GLY A 139 -9.41 8.98 7.89
C GLY A 139 -10.68 8.78 7.08
N VAL A 140 -11.46 7.78 7.50
CA VAL A 140 -12.61 7.30 6.73
C VAL A 140 -13.89 7.67 7.45
N TYR A 141 -14.85 8.22 6.71
CA TYR A 141 -16.14 8.60 7.25
C TYR A 141 -17.00 7.36 7.50
N LEU A 142 -17.37 7.13 8.76
CA LEU A 142 -18.13 5.97 9.23
C LEU A 142 -19.66 6.15 9.14
N GLY A 143 -20.12 7.25 8.54
CA GLY A 143 -21.52 7.60 8.50
C GLY A 143 -21.99 8.46 9.67
N PRO A 144 -23.22 8.99 9.56
CA PRO A 144 -23.84 9.77 10.62
C PRO A 144 -24.17 8.86 11.81
N TRP A 145 -24.03 9.39 13.03
CA TRP A 145 -24.32 8.64 14.25
C TRP A 145 -25.82 8.35 14.45
N VAL A 146 -26.69 9.12 13.78
CA VAL A 146 -28.14 8.98 13.87
C VAL A 146 -28.70 8.56 12.52
N ASN A 147 -29.53 7.52 12.51
CA ASN A 147 -30.25 7.08 11.31
C ASN A 147 -31.14 8.22 10.78
N SER A 148 -31.12 8.42 9.47
CA SER A 148 -31.95 9.43 8.80
C SER A 148 -33.44 9.22 9.07
N GLU A 149 -33.87 7.97 9.19
CA GLU A 149 -35.25 7.59 9.53
C GLU A 149 -35.67 8.12 10.91
N PHE A 150 -34.80 7.97 11.92
CA PHE A 150 -35.07 8.45 13.26
C PHE A 150 -35.15 9.98 13.30
N LEU A 151 -34.22 10.65 12.61
CA LEU A 151 -34.24 12.11 12.48
C LEU A 151 -35.52 12.60 11.78
N ALA A 152 -35.95 11.93 10.71
CA ALA A 152 -37.17 12.26 9.99
C ALA A 152 -38.43 12.07 10.86
N ALA A 153 -38.54 10.95 11.57
CA ALA A 153 -39.65 10.68 12.49
C ALA A 153 -39.71 11.67 13.65
N PHE A 154 -38.54 12.04 14.19
CA PHE A 154 -38.44 13.05 15.24
C PHE A 154 -38.92 14.42 14.75
N LEU A 155 -38.45 14.87 13.58
CA LEU A 155 -38.86 16.14 12.99
C LEU A 155 -40.35 16.18 12.66
N ALA A 156 -40.89 15.11 12.08
CA ALA A 156 -42.32 15.01 11.79
C ALA A 156 -43.17 15.08 13.07
N SER A 157 -42.76 14.37 14.13
CA SER A 157 -43.43 14.41 15.44
C SER A 157 -43.35 15.81 16.06
N PHE A 158 -42.19 16.46 16.00
CA PHE A 158 -41.97 17.80 16.53
C PHE A 158 -42.83 18.86 15.85
N VAL A 159 -42.90 18.84 14.52
CA VAL A 159 -43.74 19.76 13.73
C VAL A 159 -45.22 19.53 14.03
N SER A 160 -45.66 18.27 14.07
CA SER A 160 -47.05 17.93 14.39
C SER A 160 -47.43 18.40 15.79
N TYR A 161 -46.59 18.12 16.79
CA TYR A 161 -46.81 18.57 18.16
C TYR A 161 -46.90 20.10 18.27
N SER A 162 -46.01 20.82 17.58
CA SER A 162 -46.00 22.29 17.56
C SER A 162 -47.29 22.85 16.94
N ALA A 163 -47.75 22.26 15.84
CA ALA A 163 -48.99 22.65 15.18
C ALA A 163 -50.22 22.41 16.10
N PHE A 164 -50.30 21.25 16.74
CA PHE A 164 -51.39 20.96 17.68
C PHE A 164 -51.34 21.87 18.91
N SER A 165 -50.16 22.11 19.49
CA SER A 165 -50.00 23.01 20.65
C SER A 165 -50.45 24.44 20.33
N ALA A 166 -50.06 24.97 19.16
CA ALA A 166 -50.51 26.28 18.71
C ALA A 166 -52.04 26.34 18.54
N LYS A 167 -52.65 25.30 17.94
CA LYS A 167 -54.11 25.19 17.84
C LYS A 167 -54.78 25.17 19.22
N TYR A 168 -54.28 24.39 20.16
CA TYR A 168 -54.84 24.32 21.52
C TYR A 168 -54.75 25.65 22.26
N LYS A 169 -53.66 26.41 22.09
CA LYS A 169 -53.51 27.75 22.68
C LYS A 169 -54.47 28.80 22.10
N LEU A 170 -54.99 28.61 20.89
CA LEU A 170 -56.00 29.49 20.29
C LEU A 170 -57.44 29.11 20.68
N LEU A 171 -57.65 27.90 21.18
CA LEU A 171 -58.95 27.36 21.60
C LEU A 171 -59.21 27.51 23.11
N ALA A 172 -58.19 27.91 23.88
CA ALA A 172 -58.28 28.26 25.30
C ALA A 172 -58.36 29.78 25.47
#